data_AF-A0A9P6E2K3-F1
#
_entry.id   AF-A0A9P6E2K3-F1
#
_cell.length_a   1.000
_cell.length_b   1.000
_cell.length_c   1.000
_cell.angle_alpha   90.00
_cell.angle_beta   90.00
_cell.angle_gamma   90.00
#
_symmetry.space_group_name_H-M   'P 1'
#
loop_
_entity.id
_entity.type
_entity.pdbx_description
1 polymer ?
#
loop_
_entity_poly.entity_id
_entity_poly.type
_entity_poly.pdbx_seq_one_letter_code
_entity_poly.pdbx_strand_id
1 'polypeptide(L)'
;MVNLDGVIIVDETGRPIIQTNFRNVFPSYPLLHVDAFNNALEKVQSTATGSARLDPVLFFNIPASPDRTNSVCCHVERNSLHILCLVSVDVDPLYVFAFVDTLIGILEEYLGDVSSSLLKEHFDIVYQLLEEMLDDGVPLTTEPNTLRDIVLPPSLLNKILGVAGAAGLPTATPAPFSSPIPWRKAGLRYNNNEIYFDIMEELNAVISNTGKTISHEIWGKIHCNARLSGTPDLLLSFSNPHILADPSLHPCVRLNKFATDKSLSFVPPDGNFTLMEYRVDSSTLIGAGSSGHVPLLLKSSIRLSEEGGSIEISASCRLGSTKSLENVTITLFLGKSASSASFTISDNAGIGHGGVSAVGNGTKEGSWDFEPKTQILRWNIPSLLSAARTIKGTFTSSVPHPRISRSLSATFSLPQSSLSGLKVEQMKMAKEGYKPYKGVRFSARGSIEWRL
;
A
#
# COMPACT_ATOMS: atom_id res chain seq x y z
N MET A 1 -28.11 13.99 -4.34
CA MET A 1 -26.68 14.14 -4.62
C MET A 1 -25.99 14.12 -3.28
N VAL A 2 -24.87 13.42 -3.16
CA VAL A 2 -24.11 13.35 -1.91
C VAL A 2 -23.27 14.61 -1.82
N ASN A 3 -23.45 15.38 -0.76
CA ASN A 3 -22.73 16.64 -0.55
C ASN A 3 -22.00 16.55 0.77
N LEU A 4 -20.70 16.87 0.74
CA LEU A 4 -19.88 17.06 1.93
C LEU A 4 -20.22 18.42 2.55
N ASP A 5 -20.35 18.50 3.86
CA ASP A 5 -20.57 19.78 4.53
C ASP A 5 -19.28 20.60 4.58
N GLY A 6 -18.14 19.94 4.69
CA GLY A 6 -16.84 20.58 4.83
C GLY A 6 -15.69 19.58 4.93
N VAL A 7 -14.51 20.06 4.58
CA VAL A 7 -13.21 19.39 4.75
C VAL A 7 -12.38 20.20 5.72
N ILE A 8 -11.82 19.54 6.73
CA ILE A 8 -10.93 20.13 7.73
C ILE A 8 -9.64 19.33 7.75
N ILE A 9 -8.49 20.01 7.74
CA ILE A 9 -7.20 19.37 7.98
C ILE A 9 -6.68 19.84 9.33
N VAL A 10 -6.50 18.89 10.24
CA VAL A 10 -6.05 19.11 11.62
C VAL A 10 -4.60 18.65 11.75
N ASP A 11 -3.78 19.44 12.43
CA ASP A 11 -2.39 19.10 12.71
C ASP A 11 -2.23 18.12 13.88
N GLU A 12 -1.00 17.68 14.12
CA GLU A 12 -0.64 16.74 15.19
C GLU A 12 -0.96 17.27 16.61
N THR A 13 -1.24 18.56 16.76
CA THR A 13 -1.62 19.20 18.03
C THR A 13 -3.13 19.34 18.21
N GLY A 14 -3.92 18.83 17.26
CA GLY A 14 -5.37 18.96 17.27
C GLY A 14 -5.88 20.32 16.79
N ARG A 15 -5.05 21.14 16.13
CA ARG A 15 -5.45 22.46 15.63
C ARG A 15 -5.78 22.43 14.13
N PRO A 16 -6.87 23.08 13.68
CA PRO A 16 -7.20 23.13 12.26
C PRO A 16 -6.21 24.04 11.52
N ILE A 17 -5.63 23.53 10.44
CA ILE A 17 -4.79 24.28 9.49
C ILE A 17 -5.65 24.81 8.35
N ILE A 18 -6.48 23.93 7.78
CA ILE A 18 -7.36 24.20 6.65
C ILE A 18 -8.78 23.88 7.10
N GLN A 19 -9.72 24.75 6.74
CA GLN A 19 -11.12 24.58 7.09
C GLN A 19 -12.00 25.12 5.97
N THR A 20 -12.83 24.24 5.43
CA THR A 20 -13.89 24.60 4.47
C THR A 20 -15.25 24.32 5.11
N ASN A 21 -16.25 25.07 4.65
CA ASN A 21 -17.63 24.91 5.04
C ASN A 21 -18.50 25.20 3.82
N PHE A 22 -18.83 24.16 3.07
CA PHE A 22 -19.64 24.26 1.86
C PHE A 22 -21.11 24.40 2.22
N ARG A 23 -21.57 23.70 3.26
CA ARG A 23 -22.97 23.74 3.70
C ARG A 23 -23.14 24.35 5.08
N ASN A 24 -23.86 25.46 5.07
CA ASN A 24 -23.97 26.34 6.22
C ASN A 24 -25.09 25.87 7.16
N VAL A 25 -24.74 25.10 8.18
CA VAL A 25 -25.63 24.92 9.35
C VAL A 25 -25.44 26.11 10.31
N PHE A 26 -24.19 26.56 10.55
CA PHE A 26 -23.82 27.80 11.24
C PHE A 26 -22.26 27.95 11.28
N PRO A 27 -21.70 29.15 11.53
CA PRO A 27 -20.24 29.39 11.44
C PRO A 27 -19.35 28.57 12.39
N SER A 28 -19.86 28.17 13.56
CA SER A 28 -19.11 27.33 14.52
C SER A 28 -19.15 25.84 14.19
N TYR A 29 -19.88 25.41 13.15
CA TYR A 29 -20.08 23.99 12.83
C TYR A 29 -18.76 23.23 12.66
N PRO A 30 -17.76 23.71 11.89
CA PRO A 30 -16.47 23.02 11.79
C PRO A 30 -15.71 22.93 13.12
N LEU A 31 -15.71 23.99 13.93
CA LEU A 31 -15.00 24.04 15.20
C LEU A 31 -15.58 23.04 16.22
N LEU A 32 -16.90 22.87 16.24
CA LEU A 32 -17.54 21.84 17.08
C LEU A 32 -17.09 20.43 16.71
N HIS A 33 -16.83 20.15 15.42
CA HIS A 33 -16.32 18.86 14.98
C HIS A 33 -14.87 18.65 15.35
N VAL A 34 -14.04 19.70 15.26
CA VAL A 34 -12.65 19.66 15.72
C VAL A 34 -12.60 19.34 17.21
N ASP A 35 -13.39 20.03 18.03
CA ASP A 35 -13.47 19.78 19.47
C ASP A 35 -13.96 18.35 19.77
N ALA A 36 -15.02 17.90 19.08
CA ALA A 36 -15.57 16.56 19.27
C ALA A 36 -14.58 15.46 18.86
N PHE A 37 -13.88 15.65 17.75
CA PHE A 37 -12.82 14.76 17.27
C PHE A 37 -11.67 14.67 18.27
N ASN A 38 -11.14 15.80 18.72
CA ASN A 38 -10.05 15.85 19.70
C ASN A 38 -10.43 15.14 21.01
N ASN A 39 -11.64 15.39 21.52
CA ASN A 39 -12.16 14.70 22.70
C ASN A 39 -12.29 13.17 22.50
N ALA A 40 -12.69 12.73 21.31
CA ALA A 40 -12.78 11.30 20.99
C ALA A 40 -11.39 10.65 20.91
N LEU A 41 -10.42 11.33 20.30
CA LEU A 41 -9.04 10.89 20.20
C LEU A 41 -8.38 10.77 21.58
N GLU A 42 -8.56 11.77 22.45
CA GLU A 42 -8.03 11.77 23.83
C GLU A 42 -8.61 10.62 24.67
N LYS A 43 -9.91 10.32 24.52
CA LYS A 43 -10.55 9.17 25.19
C LYS A 43 -9.91 7.83 24.77
N VAL A 44 -9.64 7.65 23.48
CA VAL A 44 -9.00 6.42 22.99
C VAL A 44 -7.57 6.30 23.52
N GLN A 45 -6.81 7.40 23.50
CA GLN A 45 -5.42 7.45 23.98
C GLN A 45 -5.33 7.19 25.50
N SER A 46 -6.25 7.72 26.29
CA SER A 46 -6.29 7.53 27.76
C SER A 46 -6.74 6.13 28.20
N THR A 47 -7.43 5.38 27.33
CA THR A 47 -7.98 4.04 27.68
C THR A 47 -6.94 2.90 27.60
N ALA A 48 -5.69 3.19 27.21
CA ALA A 48 -4.47 2.42 27.48
C ALA A 48 -4.51 0.87 27.35
N THR A 49 -5.36 0.31 26.48
CA THR A 49 -5.05 -0.96 25.81
C THR A 49 -4.45 -0.58 24.46
N GLY A 50 -3.16 -0.83 24.25
CA GLY A 50 -2.36 -0.37 23.09
C GLY A 50 -2.79 -0.86 21.69
N SER A 51 -4.07 -1.20 21.53
CA SER A 51 -4.73 -1.62 20.29
C SER A 51 -6.06 -0.90 20.04
N ALA A 52 -6.50 0.02 20.91
CA ALA A 52 -7.72 0.79 20.66
C ALA A 52 -7.43 1.85 19.58
N ARG A 53 -8.06 1.69 18.41
CA ARG A 53 -8.01 2.65 17.31
C ARG A 53 -9.34 3.41 17.28
N LEU A 54 -9.28 4.72 17.05
CA LEU A 54 -10.48 5.52 16.84
C LEU A 54 -11.23 5.03 15.59
N ASP A 55 -12.54 4.86 15.69
CA ASP A 55 -13.37 4.45 14.56
C ASP A 55 -13.24 5.49 13.43
N PRO A 56 -12.97 5.10 12.17
CA PRO A 56 -12.84 6.04 11.05
C PRO A 56 -14.12 6.84 10.76
N VAL A 57 -15.30 6.39 11.24
CA VAL A 57 -16.58 7.09 11.09
C VAL A 57 -17.12 7.45 12.47
N LEU A 58 -17.16 8.74 12.77
CA LEU A 58 -17.61 9.27 14.06
C LEU A 58 -18.99 9.89 13.93
N PHE A 59 -19.87 9.57 14.88
CA PHE A 59 -21.20 10.16 14.98
C PHE A 59 -21.22 11.22 16.07
N PHE A 60 -21.59 12.44 15.70
CA PHE A 60 -21.69 13.56 16.62
C PHE A 60 -23.13 14.07 16.68
N ASN A 61 -23.64 14.20 17.90
CA ASN A 61 -24.89 14.89 18.13
C ASN A 61 -24.56 16.36 18.42
N ILE A 62 -24.96 17.26 17.53
CA ILE A 62 -24.62 18.69 17.62
C ILE A 62 -25.75 19.40 18.37
N PRO A 63 -25.59 19.70 19.66
CA PRO A 63 -26.70 20.15 20.51
C PRO A 63 -27.18 21.57 20.15
N ALA A 64 -26.32 22.35 19.47
CA ALA A 64 -26.55 23.74 19.10
C ALA A 64 -27.31 23.93 17.77
N SER A 65 -27.61 22.84 17.05
CA SER A 65 -28.40 22.91 15.82
C SER A 65 -29.90 22.98 16.16
N PRO A 66 -30.65 23.97 15.64
CA PRO A 66 -32.09 24.10 15.90
C PRO A 66 -32.89 22.84 15.54
N ASP A 67 -32.38 22.01 14.62
CA ASP A 67 -33.04 20.80 14.13
C ASP A 67 -32.49 19.49 14.73
N ARG A 68 -31.59 19.55 15.74
CA ARG A 68 -30.89 18.37 16.30
C ARG A 68 -30.25 17.51 15.20
N THR A 69 -29.58 18.14 14.26
CA THR A 69 -28.91 17.45 13.15
C THR A 69 -27.79 16.57 13.70
N ASN A 70 -27.98 15.25 13.59
CA ASN A 70 -26.87 14.30 13.71
C ASN A 70 -25.89 14.60 12.57
N SER A 71 -24.59 14.62 12.89
CA SER A 71 -23.53 14.77 11.91
C SER A 71 -22.59 13.58 11.97
N VAL A 72 -22.04 13.24 10.82
CA VAL A 72 -21.04 12.20 10.64
C VAL A 72 -19.71 12.87 10.26
N CYS A 73 -18.63 12.44 10.89
CA CYS A 73 -17.27 12.82 10.55
C CYS A 73 -16.49 11.59 10.12
N CYS A 74 -16.17 11.50 8.84
CA CYS A 74 -15.23 10.52 8.33
C CYS A 74 -13.82 11.09 8.47
N HIS A 75 -12.88 10.33 9.05
CA HIS A 75 -11.50 10.80 9.20
C HIS A 75 -10.45 9.80 8.74
N VAL A 76 -9.35 10.36 8.23
CA VAL A 76 -8.15 9.62 7.82
C VAL A 76 -6.94 10.30 8.44
N GLU A 77 -6.05 9.50 9.01
CA GLU A 77 -4.73 9.95 9.48
C GLU A 77 -3.68 9.68 8.39
N ARG A 78 -2.91 10.72 8.01
CA ARG A 78 -1.83 10.65 7.03
C ARG A 78 -0.69 11.57 7.47
N ASN A 79 0.52 11.03 7.64
CA ASN A 79 1.71 11.80 8.05
C ASN A 79 1.50 12.68 9.31
N SER A 80 0.79 12.17 10.33
CA SER A 80 0.41 12.91 11.55
C SER A 80 -0.60 14.06 11.34
N LEU A 81 -1.16 14.20 10.14
CA LEU A 81 -2.30 15.06 9.86
C LEU A 81 -3.58 14.24 9.91
N HIS A 82 -4.66 14.85 10.39
CA HIS A 82 -6.00 14.27 10.32
C HIS A 82 -6.84 15.04 9.30
N ILE A 83 -7.28 14.37 8.24
CA ILE A 83 -8.26 14.89 7.29
C ILE A 83 -9.63 14.48 7.79
N LEU A 84 -10.48 15.47 8.11
CA LEU A 84 -11.85 15.29 8.55
C LEU A 84 -12.80 15.72 7.43
N CYS A 85 -13.73 14.85 7.05
CA CYS A 85 -14.82 15.16 6.13
C CYS A 85 -16.15 15.07 6.85
N LEU A 86 -16.87 16.18 6.86
CA LEU A 86 -18.13 16.34 7.58
C LEU A 86 -19.32 16.07 6.66
N VAL A 87 -20.32 15.34 7.15
CA VAL A 87 -21.54 15.04 6.41
C VAL A 87 -22.76 15.06 7.33
N SER A 88 -23.80 15.80 6.94
CA SER A 88 -25.06 15.99 7.67
C SER A 88 -26.22 15.14 7.13
N VAL A 89 -25.96 14.37 6.07
CA VAL A 89 -26.94 13.51 5.38
C VAL A 89 -26.49 12.06 5.37
N ASP A 90 -27.44 11.16 5.19
CA ASP A 90 -27.14 9.74 5.00
C ASP A 90 -26.36 9.55 3.68
N VAL A 91 -25.16 8.97 3.79
CA VAL A 91 -24.21 8.79 2.70
C VAL A 91 -23.48 7.46 2.90
N ASP A 92 -23.14 6.79 1.79
CA ASP A 92 -22.15 5.72 1.83
C ASP A 92 -20.76 6.29 2.22
N PRO A 93 -20.20 5.95 3.39
CA PRO A 93 -18.90 6.48 3.82
C PRO A 93 -17.78 6.21 2.81
N LEU A 94 -17.88 5.16 1.99
CA LEU A 94 -16.89 4.85 0.95
C LEU A 94 -16.76 5.98 -0.08
N TYR A 95 -17.84 6.70 -0.37
CA TYR A 95 -17.79 7.89 -1.24
C TYR A 95 -16.90 8.98 -0.62
N VAL A 96 -17.05 9.21 0.68
CA VAL A 96 -16.28 10.21 1.42
C VAL A 96 -14.81 9.81 1.47
N PHE A 97 -14.51 8.56 1.80
CA PHE A 97 -13.13 8.05 1.83
C PHE A 97 -12.45 8.06 0.46
N ALA A 98 -13.18 7.72 -0.61
CA ALA A 98 -12.66 7.81 -1.97
C ALA A 98 -12.27 9.24 -2.34
N PHE A 99 -13.06 10.23 -1.94
CA PHE A 99 -12.70 11.63 -2.11
C PHE A 99 -11.49 12.04 -1.26
N VAL A 100 -11.44 11.65 0.02
CA VAL A 100 -10.32 11.96 0.91
C VAL A 100 -9.01 11.41 0.35
N ASP A 101 -8.99 10.16 -0.12
CA ASP A 101 -7.81 9.56 -0.74
C ASP A 101 -7.39 10.33 -2.02
N THR A 102 -8.37 10.79 -2.80
CA THR A 102 -8.11 11.58 -4.01
C THR A 102 -7.53 12.96 -3.67
N LEU A 103 -8.06 13.64 -2.64
CA LEU A 103 -7.54 14.90 -2.12
C LEU A 103 -6.09 14.75 -1.62
N ILE A 104 -5.82 13.72 -0.81
CA ILE A 104 -4.46 13.44 -0.32
C ILE A 104 -3.51 13.22 -1.49
N GLY A 105 -3.90 12.41 -2.48
CA GLY A 105 -3.08 12.16 -3.67
C GLY A 105 -2.77 13.43 -4.47
N ILE A 106 -3.76 14.33 -4.65
CA ILE A 106 -3.57 15.62 -5.32
C ILE A 106 -2.65 16.54 -4.52
N LEU A 107 -2.82 16.62 -3.21
CA LEU A 107 -1.93 17.40 -2.34
C LEU A 107 -0.49 16.88 -2.39
N GLU A 108 -0.30 15.56 -2.32
CA GLU A 108 1.01 14.91 -2.46
C GLU A 108 1.64 15.21 -3.83
N GLU A 109 0.84 15.26 -4.88
CA GLU A 109 1.29 15.55 -6.24
C GLU A 109 1.65 17.04 -6.48
N TYR A 110 1.01 17.96 -5.77
CA TYR A 110 1.29 19.40 -5.85
C TYR A 110 2.44 19.85 -4.95
N LEU A 111 2.48 19.31 -3.74
CA LEU A 111 3.34 19.80 -2.65
C LEU A 111 4.47 18.81 -2.31
N GLY A 112 4.34 17.52 -2.64
CA GLY A 112 5.27 16.47 -2.22
C GLY A 112 4.86 15.83 -0.89
N ASP A 113 5.81 15.59 0.02
CA ASP A 113 5.52 15.00 1.32
C ASP A 113 4.70 15.98 2.20
N VAL A 114 3.37 15.83 2.16
CA VAL A 114 2.43 16.74 2.84
C VAL A 114 2.68 16.73 4.36
N SER A 115 2.85 17.93 4.91
CA SER A 115 3.10 18.20 6.33
C SER A 115 2.41 19.47 6.80
N SER A 116 2.27 19.64 8.12
CA SER A 116 1.64 20.81 8.76
C SER A 116 2.28 22.14 8.31
N SER A 117 3.61 22.18 8.21
CA SER A 117 4.35 23.36 7.76
C SER A 117 4.08 23.68 6.28
N LEU A 118 4.05 22.66 5.42
CA LEU A 118 3.90 22.84 3.98
C LEU A 118 2.50 23.29 3.61
N LEU A 119 1.47 22.77 4.29
CA LEU A 119 0.09 23.24 4.12
C LEU A 119 -0.08 24.69 4.59
N LYS A 120 0.61 25.11 5.66
CA LYS A 120 0.60 26.50 6.13
C LYS A 120 1.32 27.44 5.17
N GLU A 121 2.41 26.99 4.56
CA GLU A 121 3.19 27.77 3.58
C GLU A 121 2.41 27.98 2.27
N HIS A 122 1.68 26.96 1.81
CA HIS A 122 0.94 26.96 0.54
C HIS A 122 -0.59 26.92 0.74
N PHE A 123 -1.09 27.58 1.79
CA PHE A 123 -2.51 27.53 2.14
C PHE A 123 -3.42 28.03 1.01
N ASP A 124 -2.96 29.02 0.24
CA ASP A 124 -3.65 29.58 -0.92
C ASP A 124 -3.89 28.52 -2.01
N ILE A 125 -2.88 27.71 -2.32
CA ILE A 125 -2.99 26.62 -3.30
C ILE A 125 -3.92 25.52 -2.77
N VAL A 126 -3.86 25.20 -1.47
CA VAL A 126 -4.74 24.20 -0.87
C VAL A 126 -6.21 24.63 -0.95
N TYR A 127 -6.52 25.90 -0.66
CA TYR A 127 -7.88 26.42 -0.81
C TYR A 127 -8.33 26.47 -2.27
N GLN A 128 -7.47 26.89 -3.20
CA GLN A 128 -7.78 26.85 -4.64
C GLN A 128 -8.08 25.43 -5.12
N LEU A 129 -7.29 24.44 -4.68
CA LEU A 129 -7.55 23.03 -5.01
C LEU A 129 -8.89 22.56 -4.44
N LEU A 130 -9.20 22.87 -3.17
CA LEU A 130 -10.48 22.49 -2.57
C LEU A 130 -11.67 23.13 -3.28
N GLU A 131 -11.57 24.39 -3.69
CA GLU A 131 -12.61 25.12 -4.43
C GLU A 131 -12.83 24.54 -5.84
N GLU A 132 -11.77 24.15 -6.54
CA GLU A 132 -11.88 23.54 -7.87
C GLU A 132 -12.32 22.06 -7.81
N MET A 133 -11.95 21.35 -6.74
CA MET A 133 -12.32 19.94 -6.55
C MET A 133 -13.77 19.77 -6.07
N LEU A 134 -14.31 20.72 -5.32
CA LEU A 134 -15.62 20.63 -4.66
C LEU A 134 -16.52 21.82 -5.01
N ASP A 135 -17.67 21.56 -5.65
CA ASP A 135 -18.73 22.55 -5.87
C ASP A 135 -19.92 22.28 -4.93
N ASP A 136 -20.19 23.21 -3.99
CA ASP A 136 -21.17 23.01 -2.90
C ASP A 136 -21.01 21.65 -2.18
N GLY A 137 -19.75 21.23 -1.98
CA GLY A 137 -19.41 19.96 -1.33
C GLY A 137 -19.56 18.73 -2.22
N VAL A 138 -19.78 18.89 -3.53
CA VAL A 138 -19.82 17.80 -4.50
C VAL A 138 -18.46 17.69 -5.21
N PRO A 139 -17.75 16.56 -5.06
CA PRO A 139 -16.58 16.23 -5.88
C PRO A 139 -16.86 16.33 -7.39
N LEU A 140 -16.16 17.22 -8.09
CA LEU A 140 -16.27 17.42 -9.53
C LEU A 140 -14.92 17.26 -10.24
N THR A 141 -13.99 18.22 -10.08
CA THR A 141 -12.72 18.20 -10.80
C THR A 141 -11.64 17.51 -9.97
N THR A 142 -11.53 16.19 -10.11
CA THR A 142 -10.59 15.38 -9.32
C THR A 142 -9.44 14.79 -10.13
N GLU A 143 -9.26 15.26 -11.38
CA GLU A 143 -8.20 14.79 -12.27
C GLU A 143 -6.98 15.73 -12.18
N PRO A 144 -5.79 15.24 -11.75
CA PRO A 144 -4.65 16.11 -11.51
C PRO A 144 -4.18 16.91 -12.72
N ASN A 145 -4.29 16.34 -13.93
CA ASN A 145 -3.91 17.05 -15.15
C ASN A 145 -4.85 18.21 -15.47
N THR A 146 -6.14 18.05 -15.24
CA THR A 146 -7.12 19.13 -15.39
C THR A 146 -6.89 20.19 -14.34
N LEU A 147 -6.68 19.81 -13.07
CA LEU A 147 -6.39 20.73 -11.98
C LEU A 147 -5.14 21.57 -12.26
N ARG A 148 -4.07 20.99 -12.83
CA ARG A 148 -2.83 21.73 -13.15
C ARG A 148 -2.98 22.81 -14.20
N ASP A 149 -3.98 22.69 -15.06
CA ASP A 149 -4.26 23.72 -16.06
C ASP A 149 -5.04 24.91 -15.46
N ILE A 150 -5.64 24.72 -14.27
CA ILE A 150 -6.46 25.73 -13.56
C ILE A 150 -5.69 26.30 -12.36
N VAL A 151 -5.24 25.43 -11.46
CA VAL A 151 -4.44 25.73 -10.26
C VAL A 151 -2.99 25.36 -10.53
N LEU A 152 -2.11 26.36 -10.63
CA LEU A 152 -0.70 26.15 -10.98
C LEU A 152 0.08 25.62 -9.76
N PRO A 153 0.77 24.47 -9.87
CA PRO A 153 1.65 24.01 -8.79
C PRO A 153 2.79 25.00 -8.50
N PRO A 154 3.32 25.06 -7.26
CA PRO A 154 4.44 25.94 -6.92
C PRO A 154 5.65 25.75 -7.85
N SER A 155 5.93 24.49 -8.20
CA SER A 155 7.04 24.11 -9.08
C SER A 155 6.88 24.65 -10.51
N LEU A 156 5.65 24.85 -10.99
CA LEU A 156 5.38 25.41 -12.31
C LEU A 156 5.42 26.94 -12.28
N LEU A 157 4.86 27.56 -11.24
CA LEU A 157 4.96 29.01 -11.03
C LEU A 157 6.41 29.48 -10.98
N ASN A 158 7.27 28.79 -10.23
CA ASN A 158 8.69 29.12 -10.14
C ASN A 158 9.41 29.01 -11.49
N LYS A 159 9.05 28.04 -12.33
CA LYS A 159 9.59 27.91 -13.70
C LYS A 159 9.14 29.07 -14.59
N ILE A 160 7.86 29.46 -14.52
CA ILE A 160 7.33 30.58 -15.32
C ILE A 160 8.01 31.88 -14.91
N LEU A 161 8.10 32.16 -13.62
CA LEU A 161 8.76 33.37 -13.10
C LEU A 161 10.26 33.40 -13.45
N GLY A 162 10.93 32.25 -13.43
CA GLY A 162 12.33 32.14 -13.85
C GLY A 162 12.56 32.41 -15.34
N VAL A 163 11.56 32.19 -16.19
CA VAL A 163 11.63 32.42 -17.65
C VAL A 163 11.09 33.79 -18.05
N ALA A 164 10.23 34.41 -17.24
CA ALA A 164 9.65 35.74 -17.49
C ALA A 164 10.68 36.89 -17.59
N GLY A 165 11.97 36.64 -17.27
CA GLY A 165 13.08 37.56 -17.51
C GLY A 165 13.82 37.35 -18.85
N ALA A 166 13.53 36.29 -19.60
CA ALA A 166 14.17 35.98 -20.88
C ALA A 166 13.24 36.39 -22.04
N ALA A 167 13.49 37.56 -22.61
CA ALA A 167 12.75 38.05 -23.78
C ALA A 167 12.86 37.05 -24.95
N GLY A 168 11.72 36.52 -25.43
CA GLY A 168 11.64 35.79 -26.70
C GLY A 168 11.01 34.39 -26.66
N LEU A 169 10.62 33.86 -25.50
CA LEU A 169 9.88 32.60 -25.43
C LEU A 169 8.37 32.87 -25.28
N PRO A 170 7.48 32.18 -26.01
CA PRO A 170 6.05 32.33 -25.82
C PRO A 170 5.70 31.97 -24.37
N THR A 171 5.07 32.90 -23.67
CA THR A 171 4.43 32.67 -22.37
C THR A 171 3.32 31.66 -22.58
N ALA A 172 3.62 30.37 -22.41
CA ALA A 172 2.63 29.31 -22.47
C ALA A 172 1.71 29.45 -21.26
N THR A 173 0.67 30.27 -21.37
CA THR A 173 -0.48 30.20 -20.47
C THR A 173 -1.11 28.83 -20.67
N PRO A 174 -1.25 28.00 -19.62
CA PRO A 174 -1.95 26.75 -19.75
C PRO A 174 -3.40 27.05 -20.16
N ALA A 175 -3.85 26.39 -21.22
CA ALA A 175 -5.24 26.45 -21.64
C ALA A 175 -6.01 25.38 -20.84
N PRO A 176 -6.94 25.78 -19.96
CA PRO A 176 -7.78 24.83 -19.22
C PRO A 176 -8.47 23.86 -20.18
N PHE A 177 -8.53 22.59 -19.80
CA PHE A 177 -9.23 21.55 -20.56
C PHE A 177 -8.70 21.35 -22.00
N SER A 178 -7.43 21.66 -22.24
CA SER A 178 -6.81 21.52 -23.57
C SER A 178 -6.73 20.08 -24.07
N SER A 179 -6.80 19.09 -23.17
CA SER A 179 -6.82 17.67 -23.52
C SER A 179 -8.25 17.12 -23.54
N PRO A 180 -8.63 16.37 -24.58
CA PRO A 180 -9.89 15.60 -24.58
C PRO A 180 -9.82 14.37 -23.65
N ILE A 181 -8.67 14.06 -23.07
CA ILE A 181 -8.45 12.94 -22.16
C ILE A 181 -8.09 13.48 -20.77
N PRO A 182 -8.96 13.34 -19.76
CA PRO A 182 -8.78 13.98 -18.46
C PRO A 182 -7.46 13.64 -17.77
N TRP A 183 -7.06 12.36 -17.82
CA TRP A 183 -5.85 11.86 -17.17
C TRP A 183 -4.57 12.00 -18.00
N ARG A 184 -4.58 12.67 -19.17
CA ARG A 184 -3.37 12.80 -20.01
C ARG A 184 -3.28 14.16 -20.67
N LYS A 185 -2.19 14.89 -20.42
CA LYS A 185 -1.92 16.20 -21.02
C LYS A 185 -1.74 16.13 -22.55
N ALA A 186 -2.28 17.13 -23.25
CA ALA A 186 -2.10 17.30 -24.69
C ALA A 186 -0.65 17.73 -25.03
N GLY A 187 -0.13 17.23 -26.16
CA GLY A 187 1.17 17.69 -26.68
C GLY A 187 2.40 17.23 -25.89
N LEU A 188 2.29 16.21 -25.03
CA LEU A 188 3.43 15.62 -24.31
C LEU A 188 4.55 15.19 -25.28
N ARG A 189 5.80 15.53 -24.93
CA ARG A 189 6.99 15.17 -25.72
C ARG A 189 8.11 14.68 -24.81
N TYR A 190 8.68 13.55 -25.18
CA TYR A 190 9.83 12.94 -24.54
C TYR A 190 10.93 12.68 -25.57
N ASN A 191 12.18 12.92 -25.17
CA ASN A 191 13.34 12.56 -25.98
C ASN A 191 13.45 11.04 -26.14
N ASN A 192 13.20 10.31 -25.04
CA ASN A 192 13.18 8.86 -24.99
C ASN A 192 11.78 8.39 -24.58
N ASN A 193 11.16 7.59 -25.44
CA ASN A 193 9.82 7.07 -25.18
C ASN A 193 9.95 5.68 -24.55
N GLU A 194 9.49 5.54 -23.32
CA GLU A 194 9.63 4.32 -22.52
C GLU A 194 8.39 4.05 -21.68
N ILE A 195 8.11 2.76 -21.45
CA ILE A 195 7.04 2.33 -20.57
C ILE A 195 7.44 1.06 -19.84
N TYR A 196 7.21 1.05 -18.53
CA TYR A 196 7.54 -0.06 -17.63
C TYR A 196 6.28 -0.53 -16.90
N PHE A 197 6.15 -1.86 -16.78
CA PHE A 197 5.11 -2.51 -15.99
C PHE A 197 5.75 -3.30 -14.85
N ASP A 198 5.44 -2.92 -13.62
CA ASP A 198 5.81 -3.65 -12.41
C ASP A 198 4.59 -4.44 -11.93
N ILE A 199 4.66 -5.77 -12.10
CA ILE A 199 3.61 -6.69 -11.67
C ILE A 199 4.02 -7.27 -10.31
N MET A 200 3.36 -6.79 -9.27
CA MET A 200 3.64 -7.12 -7.88
C MET A 200 2.55 -8.03 -7.33
N GLU A 201 2.92 -9.13 -6.70
CA GLU A 201 1.98 -10.06 -6.07
C GLU A 201 2.28 -10.25 -4.57
N GLU A 202 1.24 -10.34 -3.76
CA GLU A 202 1.32 -10.52 -2.32
C GLU A 202 0.48 -11.72 -1.90
N LEU A 203 1.13 -12.71 -1.29
CA LEU A 203 0.51 -13.88 -0.71
C LEU A 203 0.22 -13.66 0.78
N ASN A 204 -1.03 -13.82 1.17
CA ASN A 204 -1.41 -14.01 2.57
C ASN A 204 -1.89 -15.45 2.76
N ALA A 205 -1.34 -16.19 3.72
CA ALA A 205 -1.73 -17.58 3.94
C ALA A 205 -1.75 -17.99 5.40
N VAL A 206 -2.65 -18.92 5.73
CA VAL A 206 -2.71 -19.61 7.02
C VAL A 206 -2.48 -21.09 6.78
N ILE A 207 -1.48 -21.66 7.44
CA ILE A 207 -1.11 -23.07 7.36
C ILE A 207 -1.42 -23.75 8.70
N SER A 208 -2.03 -24.94 8.63
CA SER A 208 -2.28 -25.80 9.80
C SER A 208 -1.00 -26.41 10.35
N ASN A 209 -1.08 -26.96 11.57
CA ASN A 209 0.02 -27.69 12.20
C ASN A 209 0.45 -28.96 11.43
N THR A 210 -0.42 -29.53 10.59
CA THR A 210 -0.07 -30.65 9.70
C THR A 210 0.60 -30.20 8.40
N GLY A 211 0.83 -28.89 8.21
CA GLY A 211 1.37 -28.33 6.97
C GLY A 211 0.38 -28.22 5.82
N LYS A 212 -0.92 -28.42 6.07
CA LYS A 212 -1.99 -28.22 5.07
C LYS A 212 -2.41 -26.74 5.07
N THR A 213 -2.53 -26.14 3.89
CA THR A 213 -3.07 -24.79 3.72
C THR A 213 -4.53 -24.74 4.17
N ILE A 214 -4.83 -23.85 5.13
CA ILE A 214 -6.20 -23.57 5.62
C ILE A 214 -6.83 -22.50 4.72
N SER A 215 -6.12 -21.40 4.52
CA SER A 215 -6.51 -20.32 3.62
C SER A 215 -5.27 -19.76 2.94
N HIS A 216 -5.46 -19.27 1.72
CA HIS A 216 -4.46 -18.49 1.01
C HIS A 216 -5.15 -17.53 0.06
N GLU A 217 -4.57 -16.36 -0.13
CA GLU A 217 -5.04 -15.35 -1.04
C GLU A 217 -3.85 -14.65 -1.67
N ILE A 218 -3.92 -14.40 -2.98
CA ILE A 218 -2.89 -13.65 -3.69
C ILE A 218 -3.54 -12.40 -4.26
N TRP A 219 -3.02 -11.25 -3.84
CA TRP A 219 -3.38 -9.93 -4.37
C TRP A 219 -2.30 -9.47 -5.32
N GLY A 220 -2.69 -8.97 -6.48
CA GLY A 220 -1.81 -8.50 -7.52
C GLY A 220 -2.04 -7.03 -7.85
N LYS A 221 -0.97 -6.33 -8.19
CA LYS A 221 -0.98 -4.93 -8.61
C LYS A 221 -0.09 -4.75 -9.84
N ILE A 222 -0.61 -4.09 -10.84
CA ILE A 222 0.12 -3.68 -12.06
C ILE A 222 0.39 -2.19 -11.96
N HIS A 223 1.60 -1.84 -11.54
CA HIS A 223 2.08 -0.46 -11.53
C HIS A 223 2.72 -0.13 -12.87
N CYS A 224 2.42 1.04 -13.41
CA CYS A 224 2.90 1.48 -14.71
C CYS A 224 3.70 2.78 -14.54
N ASN A 225 4.83 2.88 -15.25
CA ASN A 225 5.56 4.13 -15.44
C ASN A 225 5.64 4.42 -16.94
N ALA A 226 4.84 5.38 -17.42
CA ALA A 226 4.73 5.72 -18.83
C ALA A 226 5.33 7.09 -19.13
N ARG A 227 6.41 7.12 -19.92
CA ARG A 227 7.02 8.35 -20.46
C ARG A 227 6.93 8.31 -21.97
N LEU A 228 5.75 8.65 -22.47
CA LEU A 228 5.39 8.50 -23.87
C LEU A 228 4.97 9.84 -24.44
N SER A 229 5.38 10.13 -25.66
CA SER A 229 4.97 11.35 -26.39
C SER A 229 3.58 11.18 -27.00
N GLY A 230 2.86 12.29 -27.17
CA GLY A 230 1.57 12.32 -27.87
C GLY A 230 0.46 11.61 -27.08
N THR A 231 -0.42 10.90 -27.78
CA THR A 231 -1.60 10.20 -27.22
C THR A 231 -1.58 8.73 -27.61
N PRO A 232 -0.62 7.93 -27.08
CA PRO A 232 -0.43 6.55 -27.47
C PRO A 232 -1.61 5.69 -27.03
N ASP A 233 -2.07 4.83 -27.92
CA ASP A 233 -3.13 3.87 -27.66
C ASP A 233 -2.53 2.49 -27.40
N LEU A 234 -2.61 2.00 -26.17
CA LEU A 234 -1.93 0.79 -25.71
C LEU A 234 -2.89 -0.38 -25.61
N LEU A 235 -2.37 -1.57 -25.91
CA LEU A 235 -3.05 -2.85 -25.69
C LEU A 235 -2.08 -3.82 -25.02
N LEU A 236 -2.32 -4.13 -23.75
CA LEU A 236 -1.58 -5.10 -22.96
C LEU A 236 -2.41 -6.38 -22.81
N SER A 237 -1.79 -7.53 -23.11
CA SER A 237 -2.42 -8.85 -23.12
C SER A 237 -1.60 -9.84 -22.30
N PHE A 238 -2.27 -10.84 -21.72
CA PHE A 238 -1.68 -11.84 -20.85
C PHE A 238 -1.93 -13.24 -21.40
N SER A 239 -0.98 -14.15 -21.19
CA SER A 239 -1.10 -15.52 -21.74
C SER A 239 -2.19 -16.36 -21.05
N ASN A 240 -2.51 -16.07 -19.79
CA ASN A 240 -3.59 -16.73 -19.05
C ASN A 240 -4.37 -15.68 -18.24
N PRO A 241 -5.26 -14.90 -18.88
CA PRO A 241 -5.92 -13.79 -18.23
C PRO A 241 -7.08 -14.22 -17.31
N HIS A 242 -7.51 -15.48 -17.37
CA HIS A 242 -8.58 -16.01 -16.52
C HIS A 242 -8.21 -16.11 -15.04
N ILE A 243 -6.91 -16.06 -14.71
CA ILE A 243 -6.45 -16.02 -13.32
C ILE A 243 -6.75 -14.68 -12.64
N LEU A 244 -7.07 -13.63 -13.41
CA LEU A 244 -7.40 -12.30 -12.93
C LEU A 244 -8.87 -12.23 -12.47
N ALA A 245 -9.09 -12.32 -11.17
CA ALA A 245 -10.38 -12.12 -10.50
C ALA A 245 -10.48 -10.73 -9.87
N ASP A 246 -11.71 -10.28 -9.64
CA ASP A 246 -12.07 -9.04 -8.95
C ASP A 246 -11.18 -7.83 -9.34
N PRO A 247 -11.15 -7.48 -10.64
CA PRO A 247 -10.26 -6.44 -11.14
C PRO A 247 -10.75 -5.06 -10.73
N SER A 248 -9.86 -4.27 -10.12
CA SER A 248 -9.99 -2.83 -9.97
C SER A 248 -9.13 -2.16 -11.05
N LEU A 249 -9.75 -1.39 -11.94
CA LEU A 249 -9.12 -0.85 -13.15
C LEU A 249 -8.96 0.66 -13.02
N HIS A 250 -7.83 1.18 -13.48
CA HIS A 250 -7.68 2.62 -13.68
C HIS A 250 -8.74 3.13 -14.67
N PRO A 251 -9.31 4.34 -14.49
CA PRO A 251 -10.27 4.94 -15.42
C PRO A 251 -9.83 5.02 -16.89
N CYS A 252 -8.53 4.90 -17.13
CA CYS A 252 -7.96 4.93 -18.48
C CYS A 252 -8.22 3.65 -19.28
N VAL A 253 -8.64 2.57 -18.62
CA VAL A 253 -8.89 1.26 -19.23
C VAL A 253 -10.31 1.19 -19.78
N ARG A 254 -10.42 0.76 -21.04
CA ARG A 254 -11.70 0.54 -21.71
C ARG A 254 -12.37 -0.72 -21.19
N LEU A 255 -13.33 -0.56 -20.27
CA LEU A 255 -14.04 -1.65 -19.60
C LEU A 255 -14.65 -2.68 -20.55
N ASN A 256 -15.28 -2.25 -21.64
CA ASN A 256 -15.90 -3.16 -22.63
C ASN A 256 -14.90 -4.12 -23.26
N LYS A 257 -13.67 -3.64 -23.52
CA LYS A 257 -12.62 -4.46 -24.11
C LYS A 257 -12.12 -5.49 -23.11
N PHE A 258 -11.84 -5.04 -21.89
CA PHE A 258 -11.44 -5.92 -20.80
C PHE A 258 -12.51 -6.98 -20.45
N ALA A 259 -13.80 -6.62 -20.47
CA ALA A 259 -14.89 -7.56 -20.23
C ALA A 259 -14.97 -8.67 -21.29
N THR A 260 -14.56 -8.39 -22.53
CA THR A 260 -14.66 -9.32 -23.67
C THR A 260 -13.51 -10.33 -23.69
N ASP A 261 -12.26 -9.85 -23.59
CA ASP A 261 -11.06 -10.69 -23.79
C ASP A 261 -10.02 -10.54 -22.67
N LYS A 262 -10.35 -9.82 -21.59
CA LYS A 262 -9.46 -9.56 -20.46
C LYS A 262 -8.14 -8.89 -20.86
N SER A 263 -8.11 -8.21 -22.00
CA SER A 263 -7.00 -7.33 -22.40
C SER A 263 -7.18 -5.92 -21.86
N LEU A 264 -6.07 -5.28 -21.51
CA LEU A 264 -6.05 -3.89 -21.03
C LEU A 264 -5.80 -2.98 -22.21
N SER A 265 -6.86 -2.33 -22.68
CA SER A 265 -6.81 -1.31 -23.74
C SER A 265 -6.99 0.08 -23.15
N PHE A 266 -6.00 0.96 -23.31
CA PHE A 266 -5.97 2.24 -22.59
C PHE A 266 -5.06 3.29 -23.26
N VAL A 267 -5.32 4.57 -22.94
CA VAL A 267 -4.35 5.66 -23.14
C VAL A 267 -3.76 5.98 -21.77
N PRO A 268 -2.46 5.76 -21.52
CA PRO A 268 -1.90 5.87 -20.18
C PRO A 268 -1.85 7.33 -19.68
N PRO A 269 -2.12 7.57 -18.39
CA PRO A 269 -1.59 8.73 -17.69
C PRO A 269 -0.08 8.86 -17.90
N ASP A 270 0.43 10.07 -17.71
CA ASP A 270 1.87 10.33 -17.78
C ASP A 270 2.55 10.01 -16.44
N GLY A 271 3.73 9.40 -16.48
CA GLY A 271 4.48 9.03 -15.29
C GLY A 271 3.94 7.78 -14.59
N ASN A 272 3.98 7.79 -13.25
CA ASN A 272 3.68 6.64 -12.40
C ASN A 272 2.19 6.57 -12.06
N PHE A 273 1.55 5.42 -12.29
CA PHE A 273 0.17 5.18 -11.88
C PHE A 273 -0.11 3.69 -11.70
N THR A 274 -1.15 3.36 -10.93
CA THR A 274 -1.64 1.98 -10.81
C THR A 274 -2.60 1.72 -11.97
N LEU A 275 -2.26 0.79 -12.86
CA LEU A 275 -3.09 0.44 -14.02
C LEU A 275 -4.24 -0.49 -13.64
N MET A 276 -3.96 -1.47 -12.78
CA MET A 276 -4.92 -2.48 -12.36
C MET A 276 -4.48 -3.10 -11.03
N GLU A 277 -5.45 -3.37 -10.16
CA GLU A 277 -5.32 -4.28 -9.02
C GLU A 277 -6.24 -5.47 -9.25
N TYR A 278 -5.86 -6.64 -8.75
CA TYR A 278 -6.59 -7.87 -8.97
C TYR A 278 -6.39 -8.86 -7.83
N ARG A 279 -7.34 -9.77 -7.69
CA ARG A 279 -7.17 -10.98 -6.90
C ARG A 279 -6.88 -12.14 -7.84
N VAL A 280 -6.08 -13.10 -7.41
CA VAL A 280 -5.87 -14.33 -8.18
C VAL A 280 -7.02 -15.29 -7.89
N ASP A 281 -7.64 -15.82 -8.95
CA ASP A 281 -8.60 -16.91 -8.81
C ASP A 281 -7.88 -18.21 -8.46
N SER A 282 -7.85 -18.56 -7.16
CA SER A 282 -7.22 -19.79 -6.67
C SER A 282 -7.76 -21.06 -7.31
N SER A 283 -8.98 -21.07 -7.86
CA SER A 283 -9.51 -22.27 -8.55
C SER A 283 -8.73 -22.59 -9.83
N THR A 284 -8.22 -21.57 -10.51
CA THR A 284 -7.43 -21.71 -11.74
C THR A 284 -6.02 -22.27 -11.48
N LEU A 285 -5.53 -22.15 -10.24
CA LEU A 285 -4.22 -22.67 -9.82
C LEU A 285 -4.25 -24.19 -9.56
N ILE A 286 -5.43 -24.80 -9.42
CA ILE A 286 -5.61 -26.21 -9.04
C ILE A 286 -5.54 -27.14 -10.28
N GLY A 287 -5.83 -26.64 -11.48
CA GLY A 287 -5.90 -27.44 -12.71
C GLY A 287 -4.57 -27.67 -13.44
N ALA A 288 -3.50 -26.96 -13.07
CA ALA A 288 -2.25 -26.92 -13.83
C ALA A 288 -1.16 -27.85 -13.30
N GLY A 289 -1.45 -28.95 -12.58
CA GLY A 289 -0.44 -29.89 -12.06
C GLY A 289 0.61 -29.29 -11.09
N SER A 290 0.64 -27.98 -10.94
CA SER A 290 1.32 -27.22 -9.92
C SER A 290 0.42 -27.21 -8.71
N SER A 291 0.79 -28.00 -7.72
CA SER A 291 0.23 -27.91 -6.39
C SER A 291 0.25 -26.43 -5.95
N GLY A 292 -0.92 -25.78 -5.92
CA GLY A 292 -1.07 -24.40 -5.48
C GLY A 292 -0.63 -24.29 -4.02
N HIS A 293 0.65 -24.04 -3.80
CA HIS A 293 1.21 -24.09 -2.46
C HIS A 293 2.21 -22.97 -2.30
N VAL A 294 1.88 -22.12 -1.33
CA VAL A 294 2.80 -21.39 -0.47
C VAL A 294 4.23 -21.94 -0.62
N PRO A 295 5.16 -21.17 -1.21
CA PRO A 295 6.46 -21.69 -1.64
C PRO A 295 7.36 -22.06 -0.45
N LEU A 296 7.05 -21.55 0.74
CA LEU A 296 7.71 -21.85 1.99
C LEU A 296 7.09 -23.08 2.67
N LEU A 297 7.92 -24.05 3.03
CA LEU A 297 7.54 -25.20 3.85
C LEU A 297 8.27 -25.12 5.20
N LEU A 298 7.50 -25.13 6.28
CA LEU A 298 8.01 -25.20 7.65
C LEU A 298 7.70 -26.55 8.29
N LYS A 299 8.58 -27.00 9.17
CA LYS A 299 8.33 -28.07 10.14
C LYS A 299 8.83 -27.59 11.48
N SER A 300 8.05 -27.80 12.54
CA SER A 300 8.42 -27.41 13.89
C SER A 300 8.23 -28.56 14.86
N SER A 301 9.12 -28.64 15.85
CA SER A 301 9.03 -29.53 17.00
C SER A 301 9.33 -28.71 18.25
N ILE A 302 8.35 -28.59 19.13
CA ILE A 302 8.46 -27.78 20.34
C ILE A 302 8.17 -28.67 21.56
N ARG A 303 9.07 -28.63 22.54
CA ARG A 303 8.92 -29.36 23.81
C ARG A 303 9.12 -28.38 24.96
N LEU A 304 8.06 -28.13 25.72
CA LEU A 304 8.11 -27.27 26.89
C LEU A 304 8.60 -28.05 28.11
N SER A 305 9.40 -27.38 28.95
CA SER A 305 9.86 -27.84 30.26
C SER A 305 9.36 -26.88 31.34
N GLU A 306 9.61 -27.20 32.61
CA GLU A 306 9.13 -26.40 33.74
C GLU A 306 9.58 -24.94 33.63
N GLU A 307 10.87 -24.68 33.41
CA GLU A 307 11.42 -23.31 33.33
C GLU A 307 11.87 -22.92 31.91
N GLY A 308 11.22 -23.44 30.87
CA GLY A 308 11.64 -23.14 29.49
C GLY A 308 11.13 -24.11 28.44
N GLY A 309 11.96 -24.36 27.43
CA GLY A 309 11.69 -25.38 26.43
C GLY A 309 12.77 -25.51 25.36
N SER A 310 12.65 -26.57 24.57
CA SER A 310 13.46 -26.80 23.36
C SER A 310 12.60 -26.63 22.11
N ILE A 311 13.19 -25.97 21.10
CA ILE A 311 12.52 -25.62 19.86
C ILE A 311 13.43 -26.02 18.70
N GLU A 312 12.85 -26.70 17.73
CA GLU A 312 13.49 -27.05 16.46
C GLU A 312 12.56 -26.64 15.31
N ILE A 313 13.05 -25.82 14.39
CA ILE A 313 12.30 -25.33 13.22
C ILE A 313 13.13 -25.60 11.98
N SER A 314 12.55 -26.28 10.99
CA SER A 314 13.15 -26.50 9.68
C SER A 314 12.36 -25.76 8.60
N ALA A 315 13.06 -25.05 7.72
CA ALA A 315 12.48 -24.31 6.59
C ALA A 315 13.06 -24.82 5.26
N SER A 316 12.22 -24.89 4.22
CA SER A 316 12.63 -25.27 2.86
C SER A 316 11.75 -24.59 1.80
N CYS A 317 12.27 -24.45 0.57
CA CYS A 317 11.56 -23.87 -0.57
C CYS A 317 11.01 -24.96 -1.51
N ARG A 318 9.81 -24.75 -2.06
CA ARG A 318 9.16 -25.65 -3.03
C ARG A 318 9.33 -25.26 -4.50
N LEU A 319 10.03 -24.17 -4.82
CA LEU A 319 10.11 -23.58 -6.17
C LEU A 319 11.09 -24.28 -7.13
N GLY A 320 11.46 -25.55 -6.86
CA GLY A 320 12.48 -26.28 -7.60
C GLY A 320 13.91 -25.94 -7.15
N SER A 321 14.93 -26.52 -7.80
CA SER A 321 16.33 -26.42 -7.37
C SER A 321 17.02 -25.10 -7.72
N THR A 322 16.51 -24.35 -8.70
CA THR A 322 17.16 -23.14 -9.23
C THR A 322 16.58 -21.83 -8.69
N LYS A 323 15.39 -21.87 -8.09
CA LYS A 323 14.74 -20.69 -7.49
C LYS A 323 14.86 -20.75 -5.97
N SER A 324 15.21 -19.62 -5.37
CA SER A 324 15.26 -19.47 -3.91
C SER A 324 14.28 -18.41 -3.44
N LEU A 325 13.74 -18.58 -2.23
CA LEU A 325 13.09 -17.49 -1.52
C LEU A 325 14.16 -16.59 -0.93
N GLU A 326 13.99 -15.28 -1.04
CA GLU A 326 14.92 -14.30 -0.51
C GLU A 326 14.34 -13.63 0.75
N ASN A 327 15.22 -13.17 1.64
CA ASN A 327 14.86 -12.42 2.84
C ASN A 327 13.75 -13.12 3.64
N VAL A 328 13.90 -14.43 3.86
CA VAL A 328 12.92 -15.20 4.63
C VAL A 328 13.13 -14.87 6.10
N THR A 329 12.07 -14.45 6.78
CA THR A 329 12.10 -14.17 8.22
C THR A 329 11.01 -15.00 8.90
N ILE A 330 11.38 -15.78 9.90
CA ILE A 330 10.48 -16.59 10.71
C ILE A 330 10.53 -16.06 12.15
N THR A 331 9.38 -15.76 12.72
CA THR A 331 9.27 -15.25 14.09
C THR A 331 8.38 -16.12 14.96
N LEU A 332 8.77 -16.24 16.24
CA LEU A 332 8.01 -16.92 17.27
C LEU A 332 8.03 -16.10 18.56
N PHE A 333 6.85 -15.75 19.08
CA PHE A 333 6.74 -15.16 20.41
C PHE A 333 6.88 -16.26 21.48
N LEU A 334 7.93 -16.17 22.30
CA LEU A 334 8.28 -17.17 23.32
C LEU A 334 7.51 -17.00 24.64
N GLY A 335 6.67 -15.97 24.75
CA GLY A 335 5.92 -15.66 25.97
C GLY A 335 6.56 -14.54 26.78
N LYS A 336 5.74 -13.82 27.56
CA LYS A 336 6.18 -12.66 28.37
C LYS A 336 7.24 -12.99 29.43
N SER A 337 7.34 -14.27 29.79
CA SER A 337 8.23 -14.76 30.83
C SER A 337 9.54 -15.33 30.29
N ALA A 338 9.80 -15.29 28.97
CA ALA A 338 11.09 -15.73 28.44
C ALA A 338 12.19 -14.75 28.87
N SER A 339 13.34 -15.27 29.29
CA SER A 339 14.44 -14.46 29.85
C SER A 339 15.70 -14.56 28.99
N SER A 340 15.99 -15.73 28.42
CA SER A 340 17.07 -15.91 27.47
C SER A 340 16.77 -17.02 26.47
N ALA A 341 17.46 -16.98 25.32
CA ALA A 341 17.35 -17.93 24.23
C ALA A 341 18.75 -18.24 23.69
N SER A 342 19.00 -19.51 23.35
CA SER A 342 20.25 -19.95 22.74
C SER A 342 19.96 -20.98 21.65
N PHE A 343 20.28 -20.62 20.41
CA PHE A 343 20.01 -21.40 19.21
C PHE A 343 21.25 -21.59 18.36
N THR A 344 21.27 -22.70 17.62
CA THR A 344 22.28 -23.03 16.61
C THR A 344 21.56 -23.25 15.28
N ILE A 345 22.13 -22.69 14.21
CA ILE A 345 21.65 -22.90 12.85
C ILE A 345 22.54 -23.99 12.24
N SER A 346 21.89 -25.05 11.75
CA SER A 346 22.56 -26.09 10.97
C SER A 346 22.16 -25.96 9.51
N ASP A 347 23.15 -25.75 8.66
CA ASP A 347 23.02 -25.89 7.22
C ASP A 347 23.69 -27.20 6.80
N ASN A 348 23.19 -27.82 5.73
CA ASN A 348 23.92 -28.90 5.04
C ASN A 348 25.28 -28.43 4.45
N ALA A 349 25.67 -27.16 4.65
CA ALA A 349 26.94 -26.56 4.23
C ALA A 349 27.92 -26.27 5.39
N GLY A 350 27.57 -26.55 6.64
CA GLY A 350 28.45 -26.32 7.80
C GLY A 350 27.71 -25.94 9.08
N ILE A 351 28.36 -26.15 10.22
CA ILE A 351 27.85 -25.80 11.55
C ILE A 351 28.36 -24.40 11.90
N GLY A 352 27.47 -23.41 11.93
CA GLY A 352 27.77 -22.07 12.44
C GLY A 352 27.56 -22.03 13.95
N HIS A 353 28.60 -21.70 14.72
CA HIS A 353 28.50 -21.42 16.15
C HIS A 353 28.64 -19.91 16.41
N GLY A 354 27.71 -19.34 17.19
CA GLY A 354 27.89 -18.05 17.87
C GLY A 354 26.97 -16.91 17.42
N GLY A 355 26.39 -16.21 18.40
CA GLY A 355 25.67 -14.95 18.17
C GLY A 355 26.59 -13.87 17.64
N VAL A 356 26.11 -13.14 16.63
CA VAL A 356 26.80 -12.05 15.91
C VAL A 356 28.13 -12.47 15.25
N SER A 357 28.08 -12.98 14.02
CA SER A 357 29.24 -12.90 13.13
C SER A 357 29.30 -11.50 12.51
N ALA A 358 30.23 -10.68 13.01
CA ALA A 358 30.66 -9.47 12.31
C ALA A 358 31.90 -9.76 11.44
N VAL A 359 31.83 -9.25 10.21
CA VAL A 359 32.93 -8.94 9.28
C VAL A 359 33.57 -10.12 8.52
N GLY A 360 32.92 -10.46 7.41
CA GLY A 360 33.51 -11.07 6.23
C GLY A 360 32.59 -10.81 5.04
N ASN A 361 33.11 -10.28 3.93
CA ASN A 361 32.33 -9.90 2.75
C ASN A 361 31.38 -11.03 2.29
N GLY A 362 30.06 -10.79 2.41
CA GLY A 362 29.02 -11.50 1.64
C GLY A 362 28.55 -12.87 2.16
N THR A 363 28.29 -13.04 3.46
CA THR A 363 27.84 -14.32 4.01
C THR A 363 26.40 -14.66 3.61
N LYS A 364 26.23 -15.77 2.88
CA LYS A 364 24.94 -16.42 2.55
C LYS A 364 24.36 -17.22 3.72
N GLU A 365 24.89 -17.02 4.93
CA GLU A 365 24.52 -17.75 6.13
C GLU A 365 23.36 -17.04 6.86
N GLY A 366 22.41 -17.82 7.37
CA GLY A 366 21.27 -17.31 8.12
C GLY A 366 21.69 -16.80 9.50
N SER A 367 20.88 -15.92 10.07
CA SER A 367 21.11 -15.34 11.41
C SER A 367 19.88 -15.53 12.29
N TRP A 368 20.08 -15.51 13.61
CA TRP A 368 18.97 -15.51 14.56
C TRP A 368 19.21 -14.48 15.65
N ASP A 369 18.13 -13.93 16.18
CA ASP A 369 18.13 -13.00 17.29
C ASP A 369 16.95 -13.28 18.22
N PHE A 370 17.12 -12.94 19.49
CA PHE A 370 16.04 -12.92 20.47
C PHE A 370 16.03 -11.55 21.12
N GLU A 371 14.88 -10.89 21.07
CA GLU A 371 14.71 -9.55 21.62
C GLU A 371 14.00 -9.61 22.98
N PRO A 372 14.68 -9.34 24.11
CA PRO A 372 14.08 -9.49 25.44
C PRO A 372 12.93 -8.50 25.75
N LYS A 373 12.80 -7.41 24.99
CA LYS A 373 11.68 -6.45 25.18
C LYS A 373 10.39 -6.97 24.57
N THR A 374 10.48 -7.52 23.35
CA THR A 374 9.33 -8.02 22.60
C THR A 374 9.09 -9.51 22.83
N GLN A 375 10.09 -10.22 23.37
CA GLN A 375 10.07 -11.66 23.65
C GLN A 375 9.91 -12.49 22.36
N ILE A 376 10.40 -11.95 21.25
CA ILE A 376 10.33 -12.55 19.93
C ILE A 376 11.68 -13.19 19.60
N LEU A 377 11.64 -14.47 19.28
CA LEU A 377 12.70 -15.17 18.56
C LEU A 377 12.51 -14.90 17.07
N ARG A 378 13.56 -14.45 16.40
CA ARG A 378 13.60 -14.19 14.96
C ARG A 378 14.70 -15.02 14.31
N TRP A 379 14.38 -15.65 13.20
CA TRP A 379 15.32 -16.38 12.35
C TRP A 379 15.25 -15.80 10.93
N ASN A 380 16.38 -15.26 10.46
CA ASN A 380 16.52 -14.65 9.14
C ASN A 380 17.36 -15.55 8.24
N ILE A 381 16.86 -15.78 7.02
CA ILE A 381 17.49 -16.60 6.00
C ILE A 381 17.60 -15.74 4.72
N PRO A 382 18.81 -15.25 4.36
CA PRO A 382 18.97 -14.39 3.19
C PRO A 382 18.51 -15.04 1.88
N SER A 383 18.80 -16.34 1.72
CA SER A 383 18.38 -17.14 0.57
C SER A 383 18.06 -18.57 1.02
N LEU A 384 16.85 -19.02 0.70
CA LEU A 384 16.32 -20.35 1.03
C LEU A 384 16.04 -21.14 -0.25
N LEU A 385 16.82 -22.20 -0.46
CA LEU A 385 16.68 -23.15 -1.56
C LEU A 385 15.81 -24.36 -1.16
N SER A 386 15.74 -25.36 -2.02
CA SER A 386 15.01 -26.61 -1.76
C SER A 386 15.58 -27.43 -0.60
N ALA A 387 16.89 -27.32 -0.36
CA ALA A 387 17.53 -27.94 0.79
C ALA A 387 17.05 -27.30 2.09
N ALA A 388 16.60 -28.12 3.03
CA ALA A 388 16.10 -27.64 4.31
C ALA A 388 17.24 -27.02 5.14
N ARG A 389 16.95 -25.90 5.79
CA ARG A 389 17.78 -25.31 6.85
C ARG A 389 17.06 -25.53 8.18
N THR A 390 17.81 -25.73 9.26
CA THR A 390 17.21 -25.96 10.59
C THR A 390 17.83 -25.04 11.61
N ILE A 391 16.98 -24.45 12.45
CA ILE A 391 17.39 -23.76 13.69
C ILE A 391 16.92 -24.60 14.88
N LYS A 392 17.83 -24.87 15.81
CA LYS A 392 17.56 -25.67 17.01
C LYS A 392 18.15 -25.02 18.24
N GLY A 393 17.41 -24.99 19.32
CA GLY A 393 17.87 -24.36 20.54
C GLY A 393 16.93 -24.51 21.70
N THR A 394 17.23 -23.76 22.74
CA THR A 394 16.46 -23.73 23.99
C THR A 394 16.20 -22.29 24.41
N PHE A 395 15.14 -22.10 25.17
CA PHE A 395 14.87 -20.85 25.86
C PHE A 395 14.59 -21.13 27.33
N THR A 396 14.85 -20.14 28.18
CA THR A 396 14.58 -20.19 29.61
C THR A 396 13.47 -19.21 29.95
N SER A 397 12.73 -19.51 31.01
CA SER A 397 11.63 -18.70 31.49
C SER A 397 11.78 -18.39 32.98
N SER A 398 11.39 -17.18 33.37
CA SER A 398 11.34 -16.73 34.76
C SER A 398 10.14 -17.27 35.54
N VAL A 399 9.20 -17.96 34.88
CA VAL A 399 8.02 -18.55 35.52
C VAL A 399 7.87 -20.02 35.11
N PRO A 400 7.30 -20.86 35.97
CA PRO A 400 7.00 -22.23 35.61
C PRO A 400 5.92 -22.31 34.52
N HIS A 401 6.04 -23.25 33.60
CA HIS A 401 5.09 -23.50 32.49
C HIS A 401 4.91 -22.31 31.53
N PRO A 402 5.95 -21.94 30.75
CA PRO A 402 5.87 -20.82 29.81
C PRO A 402 4.80 -21.03 28.74
N ARG A 403 4.11 -19.94 28.37
CA ARG A 403 3.10 -19.92 27.30
C ARG A 403 3.64 -19.24 26.06
N ILE A 404 4.09 -20.05 25.10
CA ILE A 404 4.51 -19.60 23.78
C ILE A 404 3.30 -19.30 22.88
N SER A 405 3.53 -18.58 21.78
CA SER A 405 2.53 -18.42 20.72
C SER A 405 2.11 -19.78 20.13
N ARG A 406 0.85 -19.86 19.68
CA ARG A 406 0.29 -21.03 18.97
C ARG A 406 0.55 -20.99 17.46
N SER A 407 1.26 -19.99 16.98
CA SER A 407 1.66 -19.85 15.58
C SER A 407 3.02 -19.18 15.45
N LEU A 408 3.71 -19.56 14.37
CA LEU A 408 4.85 -18.85 13.80
C LEU A 408 4.33 -17.85 12.76
N SER A 409 5.00 -16.72 12.63
CA SER A 409 4.82 -15.83 11.47
C SER A 409 6.03 -15.96 10.56
N ALA A 410 5.81 -16.09 9.26
CA ALA A 410 6.88 -16.19 8.28
C ALA A 410 6.65 -15.25 7.11
N THR A 411 7.67 -14.48 6.73
CA THR A 411 7.66 -13.60 5.57
C THR A 411 8.74 -14.00 4.58
N PHE A 412 8.55 -13.73 3.29
CA PHE A 412 9.56 -13.95 2.26
C PHE A 412 9.39 -12.97 1.08
N SER A 413 10.47 -12.81 0.31
CA SER A 413 10.48 -12.14 -0.99
C SER A 413 10.81 -13.13 -2.11
N LEU A 414 10.23 -12.90 -3.28
CA LEU A 414 10.50 -13.67 -4.49
C LEU A 414 10.65 -12.69 -5.67
N PRO A 415 11.87 -12.19 -5.94
CA PRO A 415 12.10 -11.26 -7.03
C PRO A 415 11.95 -11.95 -8.39
N GLN A 416 11.61 -11.15 -9.41
CA GLN A 416 11.55 -11.59 -10.82
C GLN A 416 10.65 -12.82 -11.08
N SER A 417 9.66 -13.07 -10.22
CA SER A 417 8.68 -14.15 -10.41
C SER A 417 7.29 -13.72 -9.97
N SER A 418 6.30 -14.43 -10.49
CA SER A 418 4.89 -14.37 -10.09
C SER A 418 4.54 -15.65 -9.32
N LEU A 419 3.70 -15.53 -8.29
CA LEU A 419 3.08 -16.62 -7.56
C LEU A 419 1.90 -17.22 -8.34
N SER A 420 1.16 -16.40 -9.08
CA SER A 420 0.02 -16.81 -9.91
C SER A 420 0.42 -17.48 -11.23
N GLY A 421 1.66 -17.24 -11.68
CA GLY A 421 2.13 -17.65 -13.00
C GLY A 421 1.67 -16.72 -14.12
N LEU A 422 1.13 -15.53 -13.81
CA LEU A 422 0.78 -14.50 -14.79
C LEU A 422 1.97 -14.19 -15.69
N LYS A 423 1.72 -14.10 -16.99
CA LYS A 423 2.72 -13.70 -17.99
C LYS A 423 2.11 -12.67 -18.92
N VAL A 424 2.88 -11.61 -19.18
CA VAL A 424 2.57 -10.67 -20.25
C VAL A 424 2.87 -11.35 -21.58
N GLU A 425 1.86 -11.47 -22.41
CA GLU A 425 1.98 -12.06 -23.76
C GLU A 425 2.49 -11.00 -24.73
N GLN A 426 1.83 -9.85 -24.77
CA GLN A 426 2.16 -8.80 -25.72
C GLN A 426 1.69 -7.42 -25.24
N MET A 427 2.46 -6.41 -25.62
CA MET A 427 2.10 -5.01 -25.50
C MET A 427 2.21 -4.31 -26.87
N LYS A 428 1.07 -3.89 -27.43
CA LYS A 428 0.99 -3.14 -28.70
C LYS A 428 0.75 -1.65 -28.43
N MET A 429 1.24 -0.82 -29.34
CA MET A 429 0.97 0.62 -29.35
C MET A 429 0.46 1.02 -30.73
N ALA A 430 -0.55 1.88 -30.77
CA ALA A 430 -1.11 2.50 -31.97
C ALA A 430 -1.16 4.03 -31.81
N LYS A 431 -1.53 4.71 -32.90
CA LYS A 431 -1.67 6.18 -33.04
C LYS A 431 -0.37 7.00 -32.97
N GLU A 432 0.74 6.40 -32.60
CA GLU A 432 2.05 7.04 -32.56
C GLU A 432 3.05 6.30 -33.46
N GLY A 433 3.91 7.06 -34.17
CA GLY A 433 4.85 6.50 -35.17
C GLY A 433 6.19 6.01 -34.60
N TYR A 434 6.50 6.30 -33.33
CA TYR A 434 7.73 5.86 -32.68
C TYR A 434 7.60 4.44 -32.09
N LYS A 435 8.73 3.81 -31.76
CA LYS A 435 8.76 2.53 -31.05
C LYS A 435 9.28 2.75 -29.63
N PRO A 436 8.43 2.66 -28.59
CA PRO A 436 8.90 2.88 -27.22
C PRO A 436 9.73 1.69 -26.73
N TYR A 437 10.65 1.96 -25.81
CA TYR A 437 11.23 0.93 -24.96
C TYR A 437 10.14 0.36 -24.03
N LYS A 438 10.13 -0.97 -23.85
CA LYS A 438 9.11 -1.67 -23.05
C LYS A 438 9.81 -2.53 -22.01
N GLY A 439 9.53 -2.28 -20.73
CA GLY A 439 10.00 -3.09 -19.62
C GLY A 439 8.84 -3.78 -18.90
N VAL A 440 9.05 -5.02 -18.48
CA VAL A 440 8.15 -5.72 -17.57
C VAL A 440 8.99 -6.37 -16.48
N ARG A 441 8.61 -6.19 -15.23
CA ARG A 441 9.23 -6.83 -14.08
C ARG A 441 8.15 -7.47 -13.23
N PHE A 442 8.45 -8.64 -12.71
CA PHE A 442 7.62 -9.34 -11.73
C PHE A 442 8.30 -9.31 -10.37
N SER A 443 7.52 -9.24 -9.31
CA SER A 443 8.00 -9.45 -7.95
C SER A 443 6.87 -9.98 -7.09
N ALA A 444 7.20 -10.86 -6.15
CA ALA A 444 6.24 -11.37 -5.20
C ALA A 444 6.77 -11.27 -3.77
N ARG A 445 5.86 -11.13 -2.81
CA ARG A 445 6.12 -11.26 -1.38
C ARG A 445 5.06 -12.14 -0.74
N GLY A 446 5.35 -12.71 0.42
CA GLY A 446 4.35 -13.46 1.16
C GLY A 446 4.47 -13.29 2.67
N SER A 447 3.32 -13.34 3.32
CA SER A 447 3.12 -13.36 4.76
C SER A 447 2.31 -14.59 5.13
N ILE A 448 2.83 -15.41 6.03
CA ILE A 448 2.27 -16.72 6.36
C ILE A 448 2.15 -16.85 7.88
N GLU A 449 0.94 -17.14 8.36
CA GLU A 449 0.72 -17.67 9.70
C GLU A 449 0.83 -19.20 9.66
N TRP A 450 1.76 -19.77 10.41
CA TRP A 450 1.92 -21.21 10.52
C TRP A 450 1.52 -21.69 11.91
N ARG A 451 0.40 -22.39 12.03
CA ARG A 451 -0.12 -22.90 13.30
C ARG A 451 0.72 -24.06 13.80
N LEU A 452 0.96 -24.10 15.11
CA LEU A 452 1.80 -25.09 15.80
C LEU A 452 1.00 -26.28 16.32
#